data_AF-A0A5C3M4G5-F1
#
_entry.id   AF-A0A5C3M4G5-F1
#
_cell.length_a   1.000
_cell.length_b   1.000
_cell.length_c   1.000
_cell.angle_alpha   90.00
_cell.angle_beta   90.00
_cell.angle_gamma   90.00
#
_symmetry.space_group_name_H-M   'P 1'
#
loop_
_entity.id
_entity.type
_entity.pdbx_description
1 polymer ?
#
loop_
_entity_poly.entity_id
_entity_poly.type
_entity_poly.pdbx_seq_one_letter_code
_entity_poly.pdbx_strand_id
1 'polypeptide(L)'
;MPFGTQDITYLNGAWTYAAQPASLEDIMVEWQLRQYFSLALASLTNTQTLVWYTSFQDPKWANATVQDFLKTLTGFKHFKVNIRRGLSADLSLEFVHDLTKLAVLGVSRRDRRAVQDQIAGIIAASPALHRLDIDTDPYPSRNDTLSLQQDFLSRVPKEIILPITRLNVRRLRVSFDDEIIRHFRSLKSFNICLKKISASNARGLFHVIARQRLAGDFYARVLPKHCESLENLELRPTMPSAWCFSDSLHHHFEPCQRLKELAVTLNFSASNIDDMSGLNMVKRTTSTLPLLERLTVYAIDNWDSVRELTPNSSITP
;
A
#
# COMPACT_ATOMS: atom_id res chain seq x y z
N MET A 1 -21.56 35.95 -1.87
CA MET A 1 -20.12 36.21 -2.00
C MET A 1 -19.82 36.42 -3.47
N PRO A 2 -19.20 37.54 -3.90
CA PRO A 2 -18.86 37.75 -5.30
C PRO A 2 -17.71 36.82 -5.68
N PHE A 3 -17.87 36.07 -6.77
CA PHE A 3 -16.78 35.31 -7.38
C PHE A 3 -15.80 36.31 -8.00
N GLY A 4 -14.64 36.49 -7.38
CA GLY A 4 -13.58 37.33 -7.94
C GLY A 4 -13.17 36.81 -9.31
N THR A 5 -13.15 37.68 -10.31
CA THR A 5 -12.63 37.40 -11.65
C THR A 5 -11.14 37.08 -11.55
N GLN A 6 -10.76 35.82 -11.72
CA GLN A 6 -9.36 35.41 -11.82
C GLN A 6 -8.85 35.71 -13.23
N ASP A 7 -7.75 36.44 -13.34
CA ASP A 7 -7.07 36.70 -14.61
C ASP A 7 -6.44 35.40 -15.12
N ILE A 8 -6.97 34.88 -16.23
CA ILE A 8 -6.44 33.70 -16.91
C ILE A 8 -5.49 34.17 -18.01
N THR A 9 -4.23 33.74 -17.96
CA THR A 9 -3.22 34.06 -18.98
C THR A 9 -2.85 32.80 -19.75
N TYR A 10 -2.56 32.93 -21.05
CA TYR A 10 -2.12 31.81 -21.90
C TYR A 10 -0.61 31.89 -22.08
N LEU A 11 0.13 30.97 -21.45
CA LEU A 11 1.59 30.93 -21.46
C LEU A 11 2.05 29.53 -21.86
N ASN A 12 2.96 29.44 -22.84
CA ASN A 12 3.58 28.20 -23.32
C ASN A 12 2.57 27.09 -23.74
N GLY A 13 1.46 27.49 -24.37
CA GLY A 13 0.46 26.54 -24.84
C GLY A 13 -0.48 25.99 -23.76
N ALA A 14 -0.48 26.56 -22.55
CA ALA A 14 -1.40 26.21 -21.49
C ALA A 14 -2.03 27.46 -20.86
N TRP A 15 -3.30 27.36 -20.49
CA TRP A 15 -3.96 28.38 -19.66
C TRP A 15 -3.48 28.25 -18.23
N THR A 16 -2.91 29.32 -17.68
CA THR A 16 -2.44 29.42 -16.31
C THR A 16 -3.13 30.59 -15.60
N TYR A 17 -3.51 30.40 -14.35
CA TYR A 17 -3.98 31.51 -13.53
C TYR A 17 -2.79 32.41 -13.21
N ALA A 18 -2.93 33.72 -13.42
CA ALA A 18 -1.92 34.67 -12.97
C ALA A 18 -1.81 34.53 -11.43
N ALA A 19 -0.63 34.17 -10.93
CA ALA A 19 -0.40 34.12 -9.50
C ALA A 19 -0.63 35.53 -8.94
N GLN A 20 -1.59 35.68 -8.03
CA GLN A 20 -1.73 36.94 -7.32
C GLN A 20 -0.40 37.22 -6.61
N PRO A 21 0.14 38.45 -6.72
CA PRO A 21 1.34 38.81 -5.97
C PRO A 21 1.05 38.57 -4.49
N ALA A 22 1.91 37.80 -3.84
CA ALA A 22 1.79 37.51 -2.41
C ALA A 22 1.73 38.84 -1.64
N SER A 23 0.83 38.93 -0.66
CA SER A 23 0.76 40.12 0.18
C SER A 23 2.05 40.25 1.00
N LEU A 24 2.38 41.47 1.46
CA LEU A 24 3.52 41.67 2.36
C LEU A 24 3.41 40.80 3.63
N GLU A 25 2.17 40.60 4.11
CA GLU A 25 1.86 39.74 5.24
C GLU A 25 2.21 38.28 4.94
N ASP A 26 1.81 37.75 3.78
CA ASP A 26 2.15 36.37 3.37
C ASP A 26 3.67 36.15 3.32
N ILE A 27 4.42 37.12 2.80
CA ILE A 27 5.88 37.06 2.71
C ILE A 27 6.52 37.03 4.11
N MET A 28 6.03 37.87 5.03
CA MET A 28 6.53 37.90 6.41
C MET A 28 6.22 36.59 7.16
N VAL A 29 5.01 36.06 6.99
CA VAL A 29 4.60 34.79 7.60
C VAL A 29 5.44 33.64 7.05
N GLU A 30 5.64 33.57 5.73
CA GLU A 30 6.48 32.53 5.13
C GLU A 30 7.92 32.58 5.66
N TRP A 31 8.50 33.77 5.78
CA TRP A 31 9.86 33.95 6.31
C TRP A 31 9.98 33.47 7.76
N GLN A 32 9.03 33.83 8.62
CA GLN A 32 9.00 33.37 10.01
C GLN A 32 8.82 31.86 10.09
N LEU A 33 7.91 31.30 9.29
CA LEU A 33 7.69 29.85 9.22
C LEU A 33 8.97 29.11 8.82
N ARG A 34 9.70 29.59 7.80
CA ARG A 34 11.00 29.03 7.39
C ARG A 34 11.98 28.95 8.57
N GLN A 35 12.15 30.05 9.28
CA GLN A 35 13.07 30.14 10.40
C GLN A 35 12.67 29.18 11.53
N TYR A 36 11.43 29.28 12.02
CA TYR A 36 10.98 28.48 13.14
C TYR A 36 10.84 27.00 12.81
N PHE A 37 10.49 26.64 11.58
CA PHE A 37 10.36 25.24 11.16
C PHE A 37 11.69 24.50 11.22
N SER A 38 12.77 25.12 10.72
CA SER A 38 14.11 24.52 10.79
C SER A 38 14.58 24.30 12.23
N LEU A 39 14.37 25.29 13.11
CA LEU A 39 14.71 25.21 14.53
C LEU A 39 13.88 24.15 15.27
N ALA A 40 12.58 24.10 14.97
CA ALA A 40 11.67 23.12 15.55
C ALA A 40 12.10 21.70 15.17
N LEU A 41 12.40 21.43 13.89
CA LEU A 41 12.90 20.12 13.47
C LEU A 41 14.26 19.79 14.10
N ALA A 42 15.20 20.73 14.12
CA ALA A 42 16.51 20.53 14.75
C ALA A 42 16.44 20.14 16.23
N SER A 43 15.38 20.55 16.95
CA SER A 43 15.15 20.17 18.35
C SER A 43 14.72 18.72 18.54
N LEU A 44 14.29 18.03 17.48
CA LEU A 44 13.75 16.67 17.51
C LEU A 44 14.81 15.58 17.27
N THR A 45 15.96 15.68 17.95
CA THR A 45 17.15 14.83 17.72
C THR A 45 16.93 13.34 17.99
N ASN A 46 15.98 12.98 18.85
CA ASN A 46 15.68 11.59 19.23
C ASN A 46 14.49 11.00 18.44
N THR A 47 14.18 11.54 17.26
CA THR A 47 13.03 11.09 16.46
C THR A 47 13.23 9.70 15.87
N GLN A 48 12.43 8.74 16.32
CA GLN A 48 12.44 7.38 15.76
C GLN A 48 11.42 7.18 14.64
N THR A 49 10.35 7.97 14.63
CA THR A 49 9.21 7.82 13.71
C THR A 49 8.89 9.16 13.07
N LEU A 50 8.81 9.17 11.74
CA LEU A 50 8.47 10.34 10.95
C LEU A 50 7.34 9.98 10.01
N VAL A 51 6.30 10.80 10.03
CA VAL A 51 5.20 10.73 9.09
C VAL A 51 5.21 12.01 8.26
N TRP A 52 5.54 11.89 6.99
CA TRP A 52 5.64 13.01 6.06
C TRP A 52 4.49 12.98 5.06
N TYR A 53 3.67 14.02 5.08
CA TYR A 53 2.66 14.29 4.07
C TYR A 53 3.19 15.38 3.16
N THR A 54 3.27 15.10 1.86
CA THR A 54 3.80 16.05 0.88
C THR A 54 2.87 16.21 -0.31
N SER A 55 2.97 17.38 -0.93
CA SER A 55 2.25 17.79 -2.12
C SER A 55 3.19 18.50 -3.09
N PHE A 56 2.87 18.44 -4.39
CA PHE A 56 3.48 19.30 -5.41
C PHE A 56 3.24 20.81 -5.16
N GLN A 57 2.31 21.15 -4.26
CA GLN A 57 2.03 22.53 -3.84
C GLN A 57 2.94 22.98 -2.70
N ASP A 58 3.66 22.07 -2.04
CA ASP A 58 4.54 22.44 -0.95
C ASP A 58 5.69 23.30 -1.49
N PRO A 59 6.01 24.41 -0.80
CA PRO A 59 7.09 25.26 -1.26
C PRO A 59 8.42 24.49 -1.15
N LYS A 60 9.31 24.70 -2.13
CA LYS A 60 10.57 23.95 -2.26
C LYS A 60 11.41 23.95 -0.97
N TRP A 61 11.44 25.09 -0.27
CA TRP A 61 12.18 25.24 0.98
C TRP A 61 11.66 24.31 2.08
N ALA A 62 10.36 24.04 2.16
CA ALA A 62 9.80 23.19 3.20
C ALA A 62 10.26 21.74 3.00
N ASN A 63 10.19 21.26 1.77
CA ASN A 63 10.70 19.94 1.40
C ASN A 63 12.21 19.82 1.63
N ALA A 64 12.99 20.85 1.29
CA ALA A 64 14.43 20.88 1.56
C ALA A 64 14.73 20.84 3.07
N THR A 65 14.00 21.61 3.87
CA THR A 65 14.17 21.64 5.34
C THR A 65 13.88 20.27 5.97
N VAL A 66 12.85 19.56 5.50
CA VAL A 66 12.56 18.18 5.97
C VAL A 66 13.66 17.20 5.55
N GLN A 67 14.20 17.32 4.34
CA GLN A 67 15.32 16.48 3.90
C GLN A 67 16.58 16.73 4.72
N ASP A 68 16.90 18.00 5.00
CA ASP A 68 18.06 18.34 5.82
C ASP A 68 17.89 17.83 7.24
N PHE A 69 16.69 17.92 7.81
CA PHE A 69 16.37 17.27 9.08
C PHE A 69 16.55 15.75 9.04
N LEU A 70 16.07 15.07 8.00
CA LEU A 70 16.25 13.62 7.87
C LEU A 70 17.73 13.20 7.84
N LYS A 71 18.62 14.02 7.25
CA LYS A 71 20.07 13.76 7.26
C LYS A 71 20.70 13.86 8.65
N THR A 72 20.10 14.60 9.59
CA THR A 72 20.63 14.74 10.96
C THR A 72 20.17 13.63 11.90
N LEU A 73 19.13 12.87 11.51
CA LEU A 73 18.58 11.82 12.35
C LEU A 73 19.48 10.58 12.38
N THR A 74 20.11 10.34 13.51
CA THR A 74 20.83 9.08 13.78
C THR A 74 19.92 8.12 14.52
N GLY A 75 19.70 6.92 13.99
CA GLY A 75 18.85 5.91 14.64
C GLY A 75 17.35 6.01 14.32
N PHE A 76 16.96 6.77 13.30
CA PHE A 76 15.62 6.79 12.74
C PHE A 76 15.20 5.41 12.21
N LYS A 77 14.03 4.89 12.62
CA LYS A 77 13.63 3.48 12.34
C LYS A 77 12.33 3.32 11.57
N HIS A 78 11.41 4.29 11.64
CA HIS A 78 10.09 4.18 11.05
C HIS A 78 9.79 5.38 10.15
N PHE A 79 9.67 5.10 8.85
CA PHE A 79 9.34 6.12 7.88
C PHE A 79 7.98 5.86 7.26
N LYS A 80 7.10 6.86 7.32
CA LYS A 80 5.86 6.87 6.57
C LYS A 80 5.81 8.10 5.70
N VAL A 81 5.65 7.90 4.39
CA VAL A 81 5.54 8.99 3.43
C VAL A 81 4.23 8.89 2.67
N ASN A 82 3.51 10.00 2.57
CA ASN A 82 2.29 10.14 1.81
C ASN A 82 2.49 11.15 0.69
N ILE A 83 2.56 10.62 -0.52
CA ILE A 83 2.87 11.31 -1.77
C ILE A 83 1.66 11.34 -2.71
N ARG A 84 0.43 11.11 -2.18
CA ARG A 84 -0.82 11.16 -2.96
C ARG A 84 -1.00 12.48 -3.69
N ARG A 85 -0.49 13.57 -3.11
CA ARG A 85 -0.57 14.90 -3.71
C ARG A 85 0.70 15.27 -4.49
N GLY A 86 1.50 14.29 -4.90
CA GLY A 86 2.76 14.49 -5.63
C GLY A 86 3.98 14.59 -4.72
N LEU A 87 5.15 14.49 -5.34
CA LEU A 87 6.46 14.73 -4.73
C LEU A 87 7.14 15.83 -5.53
N SER A 88 7.84 16.75 -4.89
CA SER A 88 8.70 17.68 -5.63
C SER A 88 9.77 16.89 -6.40
N ALA A 89 10.04 17.26 -7.66
CA ALA A 89 11.11 16.64 -8.46
C ALA A 89 12.50 16.79 -7.82
N ASP A 90 12.68 17.81 -6.98
CA ASP A 90 13.94 18.09 -6.28
C ASP A 90 14.09 17.25 -4.99
N LEU A 91 13.16 16.33 -4.71
CA LEU A 91 13.18 15.54 -3.50
C LEU A 91 14.08 14.32 -3.67
N SER A 92 15.11 14.20 -2.82
CA SER A 92 15.95 13.01 -2.70
C SER A 92 15.74 12.34 -1.34
N LEU A 93 15.62 11.02 -1.33
CA LEU A 93 15.50 10.19 -0.13
C LEU A 93 16.69 9.23 0.06
N GLU A 94 17.81 9.48 -0.61
CA GLU A 94 18.98 8.59 -0.60
C GLU A 94 19.63 8.43 0.79
N PHE A 95 19.46 9.41 1.67
CA PHE A 95 19.95 9.36 3.05
C PHE A 95 19.03 8.56 4.00
N VAL A 96 17.87 8.09 3.53
CA VAL A 96 16.96 7.28 4.36
C VAL A 96 17.37 5.81 4.26
N HIS A 97 18.01 5.31 5.31
CA HIS A 97 18.52 3.93 5.40
C HIS A 97 18.24 3.32 6.79
N ASP A 98 18.62 2.05 6.98
CA ASP A 98 18.50 1.32 8.27
C ASP A 98 17.10 1.31 8.90
N LEU A 99 16.07 1.39 8.05
CA LEU A 99 14.68 1.35 8.49
C LEU A 99 14.29 -0.05 8.94
N THR A 100 13.36 -0.09 9.88
CA THR A 100 12.68 -1.31 10.31
C THR A 100 11.23 -1.34 9.85
N LYS A 101 10.63 -0.16 9.63
CA LYS A 101 9.28 0.01 9.10
C LYS A 101 9.26 1.09 8.01
N LEU A 102 8.71 0.73 6.87
CA LEU A 102 8.47 1.66 5.76
C LEU A 102 7.01 1.59 5.33
N ALA A 103 6.37 2.76 5.23
CA ALA A 103 5.03 2.90 4.71
C ALA A 103 4.97 3.98 3.62
N VAL A 104 4.58 3.60 2.40
CA VAL A 104 4.49 4.51 1.25
C VAL A 104 3.03 4.56 0.78
N LEU A 105 2.45 5.75 0.80
CA LEU A 105 1.06 5.98 0.40
C LEU A 105 1.00 6.91 -0.81
N GLY A 106 0.35 6.46 -1.88
CA GLY A 106 -0.09 7.31 -2.99
C GLY A 106 0.92 7.61 -4.07
N VAL A 107 1.77 6.66 -4.47
CA VAL A 107 2.74 6.86 -5.56
C VAL A 107 2.03 7.44 -6.80
N SER A 108 2.26 8.74 -7.04
CA SER A 108 1.61 9.53 -8.10
C SER A 108 2.15 9.15 -9.48
N ARG A 109 1.36 9.41 -10.53
CA ARG A 109 1.74 9.11 -11.93
C ARG A 109 2.86 10.00 -12.46
N ARG A 110 2.89 11.29 -12.09
CA ARG A 110 3.76 12.28 -12.75
C ARG A 110 5.24 11.99 -12.53
N ASP A 111 5.61 11.72 -11.28
CA ASP A 111 7.01 11.51 -10.89
C ASP A 111 7.30 10.04 -10.57
N ARG A 112 6.43 9.14 -11.04
CA ARG A 112 6.38 7.75 -10.62
C ARG A 112 7.75 7.09 -10.61
N ARG A 113 8.51 7.18 -11.71
CA ARG A 113 9.79 6.48 -11.84
C ARG A 113 10.83 6.99 -10.84
N ALA A 114 10.99 8.30 -10.72
CA ALA A 114 11.94 8.88 -9.79
C ALA A 114 11.59 8.53 -8.34
N VAL A 115 10.32 8.66 -7.96
CA VAL A 115 9.89 8.32 -6.60
C VAL A 115 10.03 6.83 -6.33
N GLN A 116 9.60 5.99 -7.26
CA GLN A 116 9.74 4.54 -7.17
C GLN A 116 11.20 4.14 -6.99
N ASP A 117 12.10 4.71 -7.79
CA ASP A 117 13.53 4.43 -7.76
C ASP A 117 14.16 4.78 -6.41
N GLN A 118 13.75 5.92 -5.84
CA GLN A 118 14.14 6.31 -4.49
C GLN A 118 13.59 5.36 -3.43
N ILE A 119 12.30 5.00 -3.47
CA ILE A 119 11.73 4.03 -2.52
C ILE A 119 12.44 2.66 -2.63
N ALA A 120 12.73 2.19 -3.83
CA ALA A 120 13.50 0.97 -4.04
C ALA A 120 14.91 1.08 -3.45
N GLY A 121 15.55 2.25 -3.56
CA GLY A 121 16.82 2.56 -2.90
C GLY A 121 16.73 2.47 -1.37
N ILE A 122 15.70 3.07 -0.77
CA ILE A 122 15.46 3.01 0.69
C ILE A 122 15.29 1.56 1.16
N ILE A 123 14.51 0.76 0.42
CA ILE A 123 14.30 -0.67 0.75
C ILE A 123 15.62 -1.43 0.69
N ALA A 124 16.43 -1.22 -0.37
CA ALA A 124 17.73 -1.85 -0.51
C ALA A 124 18.72 -1.43 0.59
N ALA A 125 18.67 -0.17 1.03
CA ALA A 125 19.47 0.38 2.11
C ALA A 125 18.96 0.02 3.52
N SER A 126 17.88 -0.79 3.63
CA SER A 126 17.26 -1.14 4.92
C SER A 126 17.17 -2.67 5.09
N PRO A 127 18.29 -3.37 5.30
CA PRO A 127 18.31 -4.84 5.40
C PRO A 127 17.52 -5.39 6.61
N ALA A 128 17.28 -4.56 7.64
CA ALA A 128 16.50 -4.91 8.83
C ALA A 128 14.98 -4.62 8.69
N LEU A 129 14.51 -4.34 7.47
CA LEU A 129 13.12 -3.97 7.21
C LEU A 129 12.16 -5.15 7.45
N HIS A 130 11.42 -5.11 8.56
CA HIS A 130 10.47 -6.16 8.92
C HIS A 130 9.01 -5.80 8.63
N ARG A 131 8.70 -4.53 8.38
CA ARG A 131 7.36 -4.08 7.96
C ARG A 131 7.45 -3.22 6.71
N LEU A 132 6.70 -3.62 5.69
CA LEU A 132 6.58 -2.91 4.43
C LEU A 132 5.11 -2.73 4.06
N ASP A 133 4.68 -1.47 4.05
CA ASP A 133 3.33 -1.09 3.64
C ASP A 133 3.43 -0.23 2.36
N ILE A 134 2.92 -0.71 1.22
CA ILE A 134 2.89 0.05 -0.03
C ILE A 134 1.44 0.12 -0.54
N ASP A 135 0.92 1.34 -0.64
CA ASP A 135 -0.38 1.65 -1.25
C ASP A 135 -0.16 2.62 -2.41
N THR A 136 -0.47 2.20 -3.62
CA THR A 136 -0.35 3.07 -4.80
C THR A 136 -1.66 3.80 -5.08
N ASP A 137 -1.61 4.86 -5.90
CA ASP A 137 -2.78 5.68 -6.20
C ASP A 137 -3.94 4.83 -6.78
N PRO A 138 -5.21 5.07 -6.39
CA PRO A 138 -6.37 4.41 -6.97
C PRO A 138 -6.48 4.51 -8.50
N TYR A 139 -5.86 5.47 -9.16
CA TYR A 139 -6.00 5.65 -10.60
C TYR A 139 -4.71 5.25 -11.32
N PRO A 140 -4.31 3.97 -11.45
CA PRO A 140 -3.25 3.63 -12.40
C PRO A 140 -3.76 3.82 -13.83
N SER A 141 -2.90 4.29 -14.73
CA SER A 141 -3.20 4.23 -16.15
C SER A 141 -3.32 2.74 -16.54
N ARG A 142 -4.12 2.40 -17.55
CA ARG A 142 -4.46 1.00 -17.88
C ARG A 142 -3.27 0.06 -18.04
N ASN A 143 -2.07 0.56 -18.30
CA ASN A 143 -0.87 -0.26 -18.55
C ASN A 143 0.21 -0.11 -17.47
N ASP A 144 -0.05 0.69 -16.44
CA ASP A 144 0.97 1.22 -15.54
C ASP A 144 0.77 0.71 -14.12
N THR A 145 0.49 -0.58 -13.94
CA THR A 145 0.45 -1.14 -12.58
C THR A 145 1.88 -1.36 -12.09
N LEU A 146 2.20 -0.81 -10.93
CA LEU A 146 3.49 -1.02 -10.26
C LEU A 146 3.61 -2.48 -9.79
N SER A 147 4.77 -3.09 -9.98
CA SER A 147 5.13 -4.45 -9.57
C SER A 147 6.00 -4.41 -8.32
N LEU A 148 5.61 -5.08 -7.23
CA LEU A 148 6.41 -5.14 -6.00
C LEU A 148 7.85 -5.57 -6.29
N GLN A 149 8.04 -6.60 -7.13
CA GLN A 149 9.35 -7.13 -7.48
C GLN A 149 10.18 -6.16 -8.31
N GLN A 150 9.66 -5.81 -9.49
CA GLN A 150 10.43 -5.05 -10.47
C GLN A 150 10.62 -3.61 -10.04
N ASP A 151 9.64 -3.04 -9.34
CA ASP A 151 9.61 -1.62 -9.05
C ASP A 151 10.14 -1.27 -7.66
N PHE A 152 10.06 -2.16 -6.67
CA PHE A 152 10.45 -1.86 -5.28
C PHE A 152 11.53 -2.77 -4.71
N LEU A 153 11.59 -4.04 -5.11
CA LEU A 153 12.56 -5.00 -4.59
C LEU A 153 13.75 -5.24 -5.55
N SER A 154 13.71 -4.72 -6.77
CA SER A 154 14.73 -4.96 -7.80
C SER A 154 16.12 -4.44 -7.45
N ARG A 155 16.20 -3.46 -6.55
CA ARG A 155 17.47 -2.91 -6.04
C ARG A 155 18.02 -3.67 -4.84
N VAL A 156 17.26 -4.57 -4.22
CA VAL A 156 17.74 -5.35 -3.08
C VAL A 156 18.76 -6.36 -3.59
N PRO A 157 20.02 -6.34 -3.09
CA PRO A 157 21.03 -7.31 -3.50
C PRO A 157 20.54 -8.76 -3.34
N LYS A 158 20.96 -9.64 -4.24
CA LYS A 158 20.50 -11.04 -4.24
C LYS A 158 20.97 -11.81 -3.00
N GLU A 159 22.01 -11.33 -2.33
CA GLU A 159 22.55 -11.91 -1.10
C GLU A 159 21.72 -11.52 0.13
N ILE A 160 21.00 -10.40 0.06
CA ILE A 160 20.21 -9.88 1.17
C ILE A 160 18.81 -10.50 1.14
N ILE A 161 18.44 -11.14 2.25
CA ILE A 161 17.08 -11.62 2.52
C ILE A 161 16.45 -10.69 3.56
N LEU A 162 15.47 -9.92 3.12
CA LEU A 162 14.72 -9.02 4.00
C LEU A 162 13.88 -9.85 5.01
N PRO A 163 13.93 -9.56 6.32
CA PRO A 163 13.18 -10.29 7.34
C PRO A 163 11.73 -9.78 7.44
N ILE A 164 11.00 -9.74 6.32
CA ILE A 164 9.65 -9.14 6.28
C ILE A 164 8.68 -10.01 7.09
N THR A 165 8.20 -9.45 8.19
CA THR A 165 7.18 -10.05 9.07
C THR A 165 5.80 -9.52 8.78
N ARG A 166 5.68 -8.28 8.27
CA ARG A 166 4.40 -7.66 7.93
C ARG A 166 4.48 -7.03 6.54
N LEU A 167 3.62 -7.48 5.66
CA LEU A 167 3.53 -6.99 4.29
C LEU A 167 2.10 -6.55 3.99
N ASN A 168 1.92 -5.27 3.70
CA ASN A 168 0.66 -4.71 3.25
C ASN A 168 0.83 -4.14 1.86
N VAL A 169 0.20 -4.78 0.88
CA VAL A 169 0.34 -4.44 -0.52
C VAL A 169 -1.03 -4.10 -1.08
N ARG A 170 -1.20 -2.82 -1.41
CA ARG A 170 -2.45 -2.31 -1.97
C ARG A 170 -2.20 -1.76 -3.36
N ARG A 171 -3.02 -2.23 -4.30
CA ARG A 171 -3.03 -1.75 -5.70
C ARG A 171 -1.70 -1.94 -6.43
N LEU A 172 -0.87 -2.88 -5.99
CA LEU A 172 0.31 -3.35 -6.71
C LEU A 172 0.04 -4.68 -7.40
N ARG A 173 0.80 -4.92 -8.47
CA ARG A 173 1.04 -6.26 -8.98
C ARG A 173 2.06 -6.93 -8.08
N VAL A 174 1.77 -8.16 -7.69
CA VAL A 174 2.71 -9.03 -7.01
C VAL A 174 2.94 -10.23 -7.94
N SER A 175 4.15 -10.78 -7.93
CA SER A 175 4.48 -12.12 -8.43
C SER A 175 4.91 -12.95 -7.21
N PHE A 176 4.77 -14.26 -7.27
CA PHE A 176 5.26 -15.15 -6.22
C PHE A 176 6.27 -16.14 -6.82
N ASP A 177 7.36 -15.59 -7.33
CA ASP A 177 8.53 -16.38 -7.70
C ASP A 177 9.45 -16.61 -6.49
N ASP A 178 10.46 -17.45 -6.68
CA ASP A 178 11.37 -17.82 -5.60
C ASP A 178 12.23 -16.64 -5.13
N GLU A 179 12.47 -15.65 -6.01
CA GLU A 179 13.19 -14.42 -5.66
C GLU A 179 12.42 -13.59 -4.64
N ILE A 180 11.09 -13.45 -4.79
CA ILE A 180 10.26 -12.71 -3.82
C ILE A 180 9.97 -13.55 -2.59
N ILE A 181 9.61 -14.82 -2.76
CA ILE A 181 9.20 -15.72 -1.66
C ILE A 181 10.30 -15.82 -0.59
N ARG A 182 11.59 -15.76 -0.98
CA ARG A 182 12.68 -15.79 0.00
C ARG A 182 12.61 -14.64 1.02
N HIS A 183 12.11 -13.47 0.63
CA HIS A 183 11.95 -12.30 1.52
C HIS A 183 10.77 -12.47 2.49
N PHE A 184 9.89 -13.45 2.26
CA PHE A 184 8.68 -13.65 3.06
C PHE A 184 8.83 -14.79 4.08
N ARG A 185 10.00 -15.40 4.23
CA ARG A 185 10.24 -16.53 5.16
C ARG A 185 9.81 -16.25 6.61
N SER A 186 9.79 -14.99 7.03
CA SER A 186 9.40 -14.58 8.39
C SER A 186 7.98 -13.99 8.47
N LEU A 187 7.15 -14.15 7.43
CA LEU A 187 5.86 -13.47 7.31
C LEU A 187 4.88 -13.94 8.39
N LYS A 188 4.35 -12.97 9.14
CA LYS A 188 3.33 -13.11 10.18
C LYS A 188 2.03 -12.38 9.84
N SER A 189 2.12 -11.33 9.03
CA SER A 189 0.96 -10.56 8.59
C SER A 189 1.05 -10.31 7.09
N PHE A 190 0.02 -10.72 6.37
CA PHE A 190 -0.10 -10.48 4.94
C PHE A 190 -1.44 -9.84 4.63
N ASN A 191 -1.40 -8.66 4.01
CA ASN A 191 -2.57 -7.93 3.55
C ASN A 191 -2.42 -7.63 2.06
N ILE A 192 -3.37 -8.11 1.26
CA ILE A 192 -3.44 -7.79 -0.15
C ILE A 192 -4.80 -7.19 -0.51
N CYS A 193 -4.76 -5.99 -1.10
CA CYS A 193 -5.95 -5.32 -1.62
C CYS A 193 -5.78 -5.04 -3.12
N LEU A 194 -6.48 -5.83 -3.93
CA LEU A 194 -6.41 -5.77 -5.38
C LEU A 194 -7.53 -4.89 -5.94
N LYS A 195 -7.19 -3.78 -6.60
CA LYS A 195 -8.20 -2.89 -7.22
C LYS A 195 -8.71 -3.43 -8.56
N LYS A 196 -9.98 -3.17 -8.89
CA LYS A 196 -10.60 -3.44 -10.19
C LYS A 196 -9.79 -2.86 -11.35
N ILE A 197 -9.45 -3.71 -12.32
CA ILE A 197 -9.02 -3.28 -13.65
C ILE A 197 -10.27 -3.33 -14.53
N SER A 198 -10.66 -2.20 -15.10
CA SER A 198 -11.79 -2.13 -16.03
C SER A 198 -11.47 -2.97 -17.28
N ALA A 199 -12.21 -4.06 -17.49
CA ALA A 199 -11.97 -5.03 -18.55
C ALA A 199 -12.51 -4.60 -19.93
N SER A 200 -12.76 -3.30 -20.16
CA SER A 200 -13.46 -2.84 -21.37
C SER A 200 -12.68 -2.99 -22.68
N ASN A 201 -11.52 -3.65 -22.67
CA ASN A 201 -10.76 -3.99 -23.86
C ASN A 201 -10.05 -5.35 -23.70
N ALA A 202 -9.61 -5.97 -24.79
CA ALA A 202 -8.94 -7.28 -24.78
C ALA A 202 -7.73 -7.34 -23.83
N ARG A 203 -7.05 -6.22 -23.57
CA ARG A 203 -5.95 -6.12 -22.58
C ARG A 203 -6.43 -6.33 -21.14
N GLY A 204 -7.66 -5.94 -20.83
CA GLY A 204 -8.30 -6.19 -19.55
C GLY A 204 -8.44 -7.67 -19.23
N LEU A 205 -8.71 -8.52 -20.23
CA LEU A 205 -8.83 -9.97 -20.05
C LEU A 205 -7.50 -10.62 -19.65
N PHE A 206 -6.38 -10.21 -20.26
CA PHE A 206 -5.04 -10.68 -19.85
C PHE A 206 -4.74 -10.37 -18.38
N HIS A 207 -5.18 -9.20 -17.91
CA HIS A 207 -5.03 -8.84 -16.50
C HIS A 207 -5.88 -9.70 -15.56
N VAL A 208 -7.08 -10.09 -15.98
CA VAL A 208 -7.94 -11.01 -15.19
C VAL A 208 -7.26 -12.38 -15.08
N ILE A 209 -6.77 -12.93 -16.20
CA ILE A 209 -6.09 -14.24 -16.22
C ILE A 209 -4.83 -14.20 -15.34
N ALA A 210 -4.01 -13.14 -15.47
CA ALA A 210 -2.81 -12.99 -14.65
C ALA A 210 -3.12 -12.96 -13.15
N ARG A 211 -4.25 -12.35 -12.75
CA ARG A 211 -4.69 -12.31 -11.35
C ARG A 211 -5.18 -13.65 -10.82
N GLN A 212 -5.86 -14.43 -11.66
CA GLN A 212 -6.28 -15.78 -11.29
C GLN A 212 -5.07 -16.67 -11.06
N ARG A 213 -4.08 -16.61 -11.95
CA ARG A 213 -2.79 -17.32 -11.75
C ARG A 213 -2.11 -16.89 -10.46
N LEU A 214 -2.10 -15.59 -10.17
CA LEU A 214 -1.47 -15.07 -8.95
C LEU A 214 -2.15 -15.57 -7.67
N ALA A 215 -3.48 -15.68 -7.66
CA ALA A 215 -4.20 -16.27 -6.53
C ALA A 215 -3.81 -17.75 -6.36
N GLY A 216 -3.79 -18.51 -7.46
CA GLY A 216 -3.36 -19.91 -7.46
C GLY A 216 -1.94 -20.06 -6.93
N ASP A 217 -1.00 -19.23 -7.39
CA ASP A 217 0.38 -19.23 -6.92
C ASP A 217 0.47 -18.90 -5.42
N PHE A 218 -0.34 -17.97 -4.92
CA PHE A 218 -0.40 -17.66 -3.49
C PHE A 218 -0.83 -18.88 -2.67
N TYR A 219 -1.98 -19.47 -2.98
CA TYR A 219 -2.52 -20.60 -2.23
C TYR A 219 -1.68 -21.87 -2.38
N ALA A 220 -1.05 -22.09 -3.54
CA ALA A 220 -0.25 -23.29 -3.79
C ALA A 220 1.20 -23.18 -3.30
N ARG A 221 1.81 -21.98 -3.33
CA ARG A 221 3.26 -21.83 -3.08
C ARG A 221 3.61 -21.00 -1.86
N VAL A 222 2.79 -20.00 -1.52
CA VAL A 222 3.10 -19.03 -0.45
C VAL A 222 2.44 -19.46 0.84
N LEU A 223 1.11 -19.58 0.85
CA LEU A 223 0.35 -19.89 2.05
C LEU A 223 0.86 -21.16 2.77
N PRO A 224 1.12 -22.29 2.09
CA PRO A 224 1.60 -23.51 2.76
C PRO A 224 2.93 -23.33 3.50
N LYS A 225 3.80 -22.42 3.03
CA LYS A 225 5.10 -22.13 3.67
C LYS A 225 4.97 -21.26 4.92
N HIS A 226 3.81 -20.66 5.15
CA HIS A 226 3.55 -19.72 6.24
C HIS A 226 2.44 -20.17 7.18
N CYS A 227 1.84 -21.34 6.97
CA CYS A 227 0.80 -21.89 7.85
C CYS A 227 1.20 -21.90 9.34
N GLU A 228 2.48 -22.16 9.62
CA GLU A 228 3.03 -22.21 10.99
C GLU A 228 3.51 -20.86 11.54
N SER A 229 3.48 -19.78 10.75
CA SER A 229 3.98 -18.46 11.17
C SER A 229 2.95 -17.33 11.01
N LEU A 230 1.97 -17.51 10.14
CA LEU A 230 1.00 -16.50 9.78
C LEU A 230 -0.02 -16.30 10.90
N GLU A 231 -0.03 -15.10 11.45
CA GLU A 231 -0.93 -14.67 12.52
C GLU A 231 -2.09 -13.82 11.97
N ASN A 232 -1.87 -13.09 10.87
CA ASN A 232 -2.87 -12.19 10.29
C ASN A 232 -2.91 -12.31 8.77
N LEU A 233 -4.09 -12.55 8.21
CA LEU A 233 -4.30 -12.66 6.77
C LEU A 233 -5.51 -11.84 6.34
N GLU A 234 -5.29 -10.83 5.50
CA GLU A 234 -6.36 -10.05 4.88
C GLU A 234 -6.30 -10.17 3.36
N LEU A 235 -7.33 -10.81 2.79
CA LEU A 235 -7.56 -10.98 1.37
C LEU A 235 -8.78 -10.15 0.98
N ARG A 236 -8.54 -8.94 0.48
CA ARG A 236 -9.60 -7.98 0.13
C ARG A 236 -9.56 -7.57 -1.35
N PRO A 237 -9.84 -8.51 -2.28
CA PRO A 237 -10.06 -8.14 -3.68
C PRO A 237 -11.25 -7.18 -3.79
N THR A 238 -11.20 -6.23 -4.73
CA THR A 238 -12.34 -5.34 -5.02
C THR A 238 -13.17 -5.85 -6.20
N MET A 239 -12.98 -7.09 -6.62
CA MET A 239 -13.73 -7.70 -7.72
C MET A 239 -13.76 -9.23 -7.57
N PRO A 240 -14.85 -9.88 -8.02
CA PRO A 240 -14.94 -11.33 -8.06
C PRO A 240 -13.71 -11.95 -8.73
N SER A 241 -13.00 -12.84 -8.04
CA SER A 241 -11.80 -13.49 -8.58
C SER A 241 -11.42 -14.73 -7.78
N ALA A 242 -10.38 -15.44 -8.22
CA ALA A 242 -9.79 -16.57 -7.48
C ALA A 242 -9.19 -16.17 -6.12
N TRP A 243 -9.10 -14.88 -5.80
CA TRP A 243 -8.74 -14.40 -4.46
C TRP A 243 -9.90 -14.45 -3.46
N CYS A 244 -11.14 -14.52 -3.95
CA CYS A 244 -12.30 -14.67 -3.10
C CYS A 244 -12.29 -16.05 -2.44
N PHE A 245 -12.77 -16.12 -1.21
CA PHE A 245 -12.90 -17.36 -0.47
C PHE A 245 -14.00 -18.23 -1.09
N SER A 246 -13.70 -19.52 -1.30
CA SER A 246 -14.56 -20.49 -1.97
C SER A 246 -14.37 -21.88 -1.38
N ASP A 247 -15.30 -22.79 -1.66
CA ASP A 247 -15.27 -24.19 -1.20
C ASP A 247 -13.98 -24.90 -1.59
N SER A 248 -13.38 -24.55 -2.72
CA SER A 248 -12.11 -25.13 -3.14
C SER A 248 -10.92 -24.69 -2.28
N LEU A 249 -11.05 -23.62 -1.47
CA LEU A 249 -9.92 -23.02 -0.75
C LEU A 249 -9.87 -23.36 0.74
N HIS A 250 -10.94 -23.89 1.34
CA HIS A 250 -10.99 -24.13 2.80
C HIS A 250 -9.78 -24.95 3.31
N HIS A 251 -9.42 -26.02 2.61
CA HIS A 251 -8.33 -26.92 2.98
C HIS A 251 -6.94 -26.24 3.01
N HIS A 252 -6.77 -25.09 2.33
CA HIS A 252 -5.52 -24.33 2.42
C HIS A 252 -5.38 -23.56 3.73
N PHE A 253 -6.47 -23.28 4.42
CA PHE A 253 -6.46 -22.56 5.70
C PHE A 253 -6.36 -23.51 6.90
N GLU A 254 -6.80 -24.76 6.77
CA GLU A 254 -6.74 -25.76 7.86
C GLU A 254 -5.35 -25.86 8.51
N PRO A 255 -4.21 -25.83 7.78
CA PRO A 255 -2.90 -25.91 8.42
C PRO A 255 -2.47 -24.61 9.13
N CYS A 256 -3.19 -23.49 8.97
CA CYS A 256 -2.83 -22.18 9.51
C CYS A 256 -3.17 -22.03 11.00
N GLN A 257 -2.67 -22.94 11.84
CA GLN A 257 -3.05 -23.09 13.25
C GLN A 257 -2.72 -21.87 14.13
N ARG A 258 -1.88 -20.96 13.66
CA ARG A 258 -1.51 -19.72 14.38
C ARG A 258 -2.31 -18.49 13.97
N LEU A 259 -3.26 -18.63 13.04
CA LEU A 259 -4.00 -17.50 12.51
C LEU A 259 -4.95 -16.93 13.57
N LYS A 260 -4.74 -15.65 13.90
CA LYS A 260 -5.52 -14.88 14.86
C LYS A 260 -6.54 -13.97 14.19
N GLU A 261 -6.15 -13.39 13.06
CA GLU A 261 -6.99 -12.47 12.31
C GLU A 261 -7.13 -12.98 10.88
N LEU A 262 -8.37 -13.29 10.48
CA LEU A 262 -8.70 -13.67 9.11
C LEU A 262 -9.71 -12.68 8.56
N ALA A 263 -9.35 -12.02 7.47
CA ALA A 263 -10.25 -11.17 6.72
C ALA A 263 -10.33 -11.68 5.27
N VAL A 264 -11.51 -12.15 4.86
CA VAL A 264 -11.73 -12.77 3.55
C VAL A 264 -12.88 -12.12 2.82
N THR A 265 -12.89 -12.26 1.50
CA THR A 265 -13.95 -11.70 0.65
C THR A 265 -14.71 -12.82 -0.03
N LEU A 266 -16.03 -12.81 0.09
CA LEU A 266 -16.94 -13.72 -0.60
C LEU A 266 -17.42 -13.09 -1.91
N ASN A 267 -17.59 -13.96 -2.91
CA ASN A 267 -18.11 -13.57 -4.22
C ASN A 267 -19.60 -13.95 -4.34
N PHE A 268 -20.48 -12.94 -4.33
CA PHE A 268 -21.92 -13.12 -4.49
C PHE A 268 -22.41 -12.89 -5.94
N SER A 269 -21.51 -12.59 -6.87
CA SER A 269 -21.88 -12.28 -8.26
C SER A 269 -22.27 -13.51 -9.08
N ALA A 270 -21.89 -14.71 -8.62
CA ALA A 270 -22.22 -15.97 -9.29
C ALA A 270 -23.62 -16.41 -8.83
N SER A 271 -24.63 -15.97 -9.58
CA SER A 271 -26.03 -16.38 -9.49
C SER A 271 -26.22 -17.85 -9.03
N ASN A 272 -27.00 -18.03 -7.96
CA ASN A 272 -27.51 -19.27 -7.33
C ASN A 272 -26.85 -19.78 -6.06
N ILE A 273 -25.81 -19.14 -5.55
CA ILE A 273 -25.39 -19.41 -4.16
C ILE A 273 -26.31 -18.61 -3.25
N ASP A 274 -27.23 -19.31 -2.56
CA ASP A 274 -27.88 -18.77 -1.38
C ASP A 274 -26.78 -18.23 -0.46
N ASP A 275 -26.84 -16.94 -0.11
CA ASP A 275 -25.79 -16.20 0.59
C ASP A 275 -25.25 -16.94 1.84
N MET A 276 -26.10 -17.81 2.39
CA MET A 276 -25.83 -18.69 3.50
C MET A 276 -24.74 -19.74 3.25
N SER A 277 -24.56 -20.25 2.03
CA SER A 277 -23.61 -21.36 1.80
C SER A 277 -22.15 -20.91 1.95
N GLY A 278 -21.79 -19.75 1.38
CA GLY A 278 -20.46 -19.17 1.52
C GLY A 278 -20.13 -18.82 2.98
N LEU A 279 -21.11 -18.27 3.71
CA LEU A 279 -20.94 -17.96 5.12
C LEU A 279 -20.79 -19.22 5.99
N ASN A 280 -21.58 -20.27 5.72
CA ASN A 280 -21.46 -21.55 6.42
C ASN A 280 -20.10 -22.21 6.19
N MET A 281 -19.54 -22.06 4.99
CA MET A 281 -18.22 -22.58 4.65
C MET A 281 -17.10 -21.80 5.34
N VAL A 282 -17.21 -20.46 5.44
CA VAL A 282 -16.32 -19.65 6.28
C VAL A 282 -16.39 -20.13 7.72
N LYS A 283 -17.59 -20.29 8.29
CA LYS A 283 -17.78 -20.79 9.67
C LYS A 283 -17.12 -22.14 9.90
N ARG A 284 -17.31 -23.09 8.98
CA ARG A 284 -16.67 -24.42 9.04
C ARG A 284 -15.16 -24.28 9.08
N THR A 285 -14.58 -23.50 8.16
CA THR A 285 -13.13 -23.29 8.08
C THR A 285 -12.59 -22.59 9.32
N THR A 286 -13.30 -21.61 9.86
CA THR A 286 -12.84 -20.89 11.05
C THR A 286 -12.92 -21.72 12.31
N SER A 287 -13.83 -22.71 12.38
CA SER A 287 -13.89 -23.65 13.51
C SER A 287 -12.66 -24.57 13.61
N THR A 288 -11.88 -24.72 12.53
CA THR A 288 -10.61 -25.48 12.54
C THR A 288 -9.40 -24.63 12.93
N LEU A 289 -9.58 -23.33 13.21
CA LEU A 289 -8.53 -22.37 13.54
C LEU A 289 -8.57 -22.04 15.04
N PRO A 290 -7.84 -22.76 15.90
CA PRO A 290 -8.03 -22.71 17.35
C PRO A 290 -7.64 -21.37 17.99
N LEU A 291 -6.81 -20.57 17.30
CA LEU A 291 -6.35 -19.27 17.79
C LEU A 291 -7.06 -18.09 17.12
N LEU A 292 -8.12 -18.33 16.34
CA LEU A 292 -8.78 -17.26 15.61
C LEU A 292 -9.55 -16.33 16.57
N GLU A 293 -9.04 -15.11 16.73
CA GLU A 293 -9.59 -14.06 17.60
C GLU A 293 -10.52 -13.13 16.82
N ARG A 294 -10.26 -12.88 15.53
CA ARG A 294 -11.04 -11.96 14.70
C ARG A 294 -11.29 -12.51 13.29
N LEU A 295 -12.56 -12.56 12.91
CA LEU A 295 -13.01 -12.86 11.56
C LEU A 295 -13.72 -11.64 10.96
N THR A 296 -13.25 -11.19 9.79
CA THR A 296 -13.92 -10.17 9.00
C THR A 296 -14.31 -10.77 7.65
N VAL A 297 -15.60 -10.70 7.29
CA VAL A 297 -16.07 -11.18 6.00
C VAL A 297 -16.51 -9.98 5.18
N TYR A 298 -15.95 -9.85 3.99
CA TYR A 298 -16.38 -8.85 3.02
C TYR A 298 -17.27 -9.50 1.97
N ALA A 299 -18.28 -8.78 1.50
CA ALA A 299 -19.09 -9.11 0.35
C ALA A 299 -18.70 -8.23 -0.84
N ILE A 300 -18.53 -8.83 -2.01
CA ILE A 300 -18.52 -8.07 -3.28
C ILE A 300 -19.85 -8.32 -3.99
N ASP A 301 -20.57 -7.23 -4.25
CA ASP A 301 -21.78 -7.25 -5.08
C ASP A 301 -21.48 -6.95 -6.56
N ASN A 302 -22.48 -7.11 -7.42
CA ASN A 302 -22.40 -6.84 -8.86
C ASN A 302 -22.03 -5.38 -9.20
N TRP A 303 -22.09 -4.47 -8.22
CA TRP A 303 -21.74 -3.06 -8.37
C TRP A 303 -20.32 -2.74 -7.91
N ASP A 304 -19.50 -3.78 -7.69
CA ASP A 304 -18.12 -3.68 -7.20
C ASP A 304 -18.00 -2.96 -5.84
N SER A 305 -19.09 -2.88 -5.07
CA SER A 305 -19.02 -2.35 -3.73
C SER A 305 -18.55 -3.47 -2.80
N VAL A 306 -17.42 -3.23 -2.12
CA VAL A 306 -16.95 -4.09 -1.05
C VAL A 306 -17.63 -3.61 0.22
N ARG A 307 -18.48 -4.45 0.81
CA ARG A 307 -19.15 -4.16 2.08
C ARG A 307 -18.65 -5.13 3.13
N GLU A 308 -18.31 -4.61 4.30
CA GLU A 308 -18.06 -5.47 5.45
C GLU A 308 -19.38 -6.05 5.93
N LEU A 309 -19.48 -7.37 5.97
CA LEU A 309 -20.60 -8.07 6.57
C LEU A 309 -20.39 -8.01 8.07
N THR A 310 -21.06 -7.07 8.75
CA THR A 310 -21.09 -7.04 10.20
C THR A 310 -21.77 -8.32 10.68
N PRO A 311 -21.07 -9.21 11.40
CA PRO A 311 -21.71 -10.35 12.01
C PRO A 311 -22.62 -9.79 13.10
N ASN A 312 -23.92 -9.74 12.87
CA ASN A 312 -24.86 -9.40 13.93
C ASN A 312 -24.77 -10.50 15.01
N SER A 313 -24.04 -10.19 16.08
CA SER A 313 -24.18 -10.69 17.47
C SER A 313 -24.17 -12.19 17.78
N SER A 314 -23.62 -13.09 16.96
CA SER A 314 -23.43 -14.50 17.39
C SER A 314 -22.34 -15.31 16.66
N ILE A 315 -21.28 -14.67 16.16
CA ILE A 315 -20.09 -15.40 15.69
C ILE A 315 -18.99 -15.25 16.73
N THR A 316 -19.16 -15.92 17.87
CA THR A 316 -18.02 -16.47 18.61
C THR A 316 -17.69 -17.82 17.97
N PRO A 317 -16.40 -18.13 17.74
CA PRO A 317 -15.97 -19.37 17.10
C PRO A 317 -16.49 -20.63 17.79
#